data_AF-A0A852DTB7-F1
#
_entry.id   AF-A0A852DTB7-F1
#
_cell.length_a   1.000
_cell.length_b   1.000
_cell.length_c   1.000
_cell.angle_alpha   90.00
_cell.angle_beta   90.00
_cell.angle_gamma   90.00
#
_symmetry.space_group_name_H-M   'P 1'
#
loop_
_entity.id
_entity.type
_entity.pdbx_description
1 polymer ?
#
loop_
_entity_poly.entity_id
_entity_poly.type
_entity_poly.pdbx_seq_one_letter_code
_entity_poly.pdbx_strand_id
1 'polypeptide(L)'
;VPTGIKGPIIINGQPVGALLLGRSSATMLGLFVLPGVINADFTGEICVMVHTLFPPIRIEQGQRIAQLVPLEQLTKTLTPCQSQSRGERGFGSTGGLTLLTINLNDRPKRTVMIAYRGEKHTLEGLLDTGADSSIISPDFWPHNWPLQPSTVTVTGVGGLTLAKKSPMLSVIIDGKTLRNIFSVVTLPPSVQCLIGRDVLAQMGVVL
;
A
#
# COMPACT_ATOMS: atom_id res chain seq x y z
N VAL A 1 -10.94 -8.27 3.32
CA VAL A 1 -11.40 -9.19 4.38
C VAL A 1 -10.74 -10.54 4.16
N PRO A 2 -9.81 -10.95 5.05
CA PRO A 2 -9.17 -12.26 4.97
C PRO A 2 -10.21 -13.38 5.15
N THR A 3 -10.07 -14.48 4.41
CA THR A 3 -10.97 -15.64 4.53
C THR A 3 -10.38 -16.75 5.38
N GLY A 4 -9.08 -16.74 5.64
CA GLY A 4 -8.33 -17.87 6.20
C GLY A 4 -8.16 -19.04 5.23
N ILE A 5 -8.67 -18.94 3.99
CA ILE A 5 -8.60 -19.98 2.96
C ILE A 5 -7.46 -19.64 2.01
N LYS A 6 -6.54 -20.58 1.81
CA LYS A 6 -5.47 -20.48 0.81
C LYS A 6 -5.85 -21.21 -0.48
N GLY A 7 -5.38 -20.69 -1.61
CA GLY A 7 -5.41 -21.42 -2.88
C GLY A 7 -4.31 -22.50 -2.94
N PRO A 8 -4.27 -23.29 -4.03
CA PRO A 8 -5.17 -23.26 -5.17
C PRO A 8 -6.56 -23.85 -4.86
N ILE A 9 -7.57 -23.41 -5.60
CA ILE A 9 -8.92 -23.98 -5.50
C ILE A 9 -8.91 -25.32 -6.27
N ILE A 10 -9.16 -26.42 -5.57
CA ILE A 10 -9.16 -27.77 -6.14
C ILE A 10 -10.60 -28.27 -6.31
N ILE A 11 -10.97 -28.61 -7.53
CA ILE A 11 -12.24 -29.28 -7.85
C ILE A 11 -11.92 -30.54 -8.64
N ASN A 12 -12.46 -31.68 -8.19
CA ASN A 12 -12.21 -32.99 -8.81
C ASN A 12 -10.70 -33.31 -9.00
N GLY A 13 -9.88 -32.91 -8.03
CA GLY A 13 -8.43 -33.14 -8.05
C GLY A 13 -7.65 -32.25 -9.03
N GLN A 14 -8.27 -31.22 -9.61
CA GLN A 14 -7.60 -30.28 -10.52
C GLN A 14 -7.65 -28.85 -9.98
N PRO A 15 -6.57 -28.05 -10.14
CA PRO A 15 -6.61 -26.64 -9.84
C PRO A 15 -7.49 -25.90 -10.85
N VAL A 16 -8.40 -25.07 -10.34
CA VAL A 16 -9.33 -24.28 -11.16
C VAL A 16 -9.25 -22.81 -10.79
N GLY A 17 -9.51 -21.95 -11.77
CA GLY A 17 -9.75 -20.53 -11.49
C GLY A 17 -11.12 -20.34 -10.86
N ALA A 18 -11.35 -19.17 -10.26
CA ALA A 18 -12.66 -18.82 -9.74
C ALA A 18 -12.94 -17.33 -9.81
N LEU A 19 -14.21 -16.99 -9.98
CA LEU A 19 -14.74 -15.65 -9.80
C LEU A 19 -15.24 -15.51 -8.35
N LEU A 20 -14.68 -14.55 -7.63
CA LEU A 20 -15.15 -14.15 -6.30
C LEU A 20 -16.23 -13.09 -6.46
N LEU A 21 -17.44 -13.37 -5.98
CA LEU A 21 -18.62 -12.50 -6.07
C LEU A 21 -19.26 -12.26 -4.71
N GLY A 22 -19.97 -11.14 -4.59
CA GLY A 22 -20.79 -10.85 -3.42
C GLY A 22 -22.03 -11.73 -3.34
N ARG A 23 -22.49 -11.96 -2.11
CA ARG A 23 -23.81 -12.53 -1.85
C ARG A 23 -24.85 -11.43 -1.75
N SER A 24 -26.05 -11.67 -2.24
CA SER A 24 -27.17 -10.72 -2.11
C SER A 24 -27.43 -10.30 -0.65
N SER A 25 -27.27 -11.23 0.30
CA SER A 25 -27.38 -10.94 1.74
C SER A 25 -26.38 -9.91 2.25
N ALA A 26 -25.16 -9.86 1.68
CA ALA A 26 -24.18 -8.83 2.02
C ALA A 26 -24.58 -7.48 1.41
N THR A 27 -25.01 -7.49 0.15
CA THR A 27 -25.49 -6.29 -0.55
C THR A 27 -26.68 -5.65 0.17
N MET A 28 -27.61 -6.44 0.72
CA MET A 28 -28.74 -5.95 1.52
C MET A 28 -28.32 -5.24 2.81
N LEU A 29 -27.12 -5.53 3.33
CA LEU A 29 -26.54 -4.84 4.48
C LEU A 29 -25.73 -3.60 4.06
N GLY A 30 -25.72 -3.24 2.76
CA GLY A 30 -24.88 -2.18 2.22
C GLY A 30 -23.41 -2.57 2.06
N LEU A 31 -23.08 -3.87 2.19
CA LEU A 31 -21.74 -4.39 1.94
C LEU A 31 -21.61 -4.88 0.51
N PHE A 32 -20.86 -4.15 -0.31
CA PHE A 32 -20.61 -4.51 -1.69
C PHE A 32 -19.26 -5.22 -1.81
N VAL A 33 -19.28 -6.44 -2.34
CA VAL A 33 -18.06 -7.18 -2.68
C VAL A 33 -17.65 -6.82 -4.10
N LEU A 34 -16.41 -6.35 -4.27
CA LEU A 34 -15.85 -6.11 -5.59
C LEU A 34 -15.53 -7.45 -6.26
N PRO A 35 -15.97 -7.70 -7.50
CA PRO A 35 -15.62 -8.92 -8.22
C PRO A 35 -14.11 -9.11 -8.33
N GLY A 36 -13.65 -10.34 -8.10
CA GLY A 36 -12.23 -10.69 -8.18
C GLY A 36 -12.02 -11.96 -8.98
N VAL A 37 -10.98 -11.99 -9.82
CA VAL A 37 -10.55 -13.22 -10.51
C VAL A 37 -9.41 -13.85 -9.72
N ILE A 38 -9.61 -15.11 -9.31
CA ILE A 38 -8.60 -15.94 -8.66
C ILE A 38 -8.07 -16.90 -9.71
N ASN A 39 -6.77 -16.82 -9.99
CA ASN A 39 -6.11 -17.73 -10.93
C ASN A 39 -5.95 -19.12 -10.31
N ALA A 40 -5.96 -20.17 -11.14
CA ALA A 40 -5.80 -21.55 -10.68
C ALA A 40 -4.45 -21.83 -10.01
N ASP A 41 -3.42 -21.05 -10.35
CA ASP A 41 -2.06 -21.13 -9.80
C ASP A 41 -1.82 -20.17 -8.62
N PHE A 42 -2.86 -19.53 -8.11
CA PHE A 42 -2.78 -18.69 -6.92
C PHE A 42 -2.69 -19.56 -5.66
N THR A 43 -1.62 -19.39 -4.88
CA THR A 43 -1.35 -20.18 -3.66
C THR A 43 -1.48 -19.35 -2.37
N GLY A 44 -1.75 -18.05 -2.51
CA GLY A 44 -1.89 -17.12 -1.38
C GLY A 44 -3.23 -17.26 -0.67
N GLU A 45 -3.39 -16.47 0.38
CA GLU A 45 -4.69 -16.33 1.05
C GLU A 45 -5.69 -15.60 0.14
N ILE A 46 -6.88 -16.17 0.01
CA ILE A 46 -8.00 -15.55 -0.69
C ILE A 46 -8.56 -14.45 0.20
N CYS A 47 -8.54 -13.21 -0.28
CA CYS A 47 -9.12 -12.07 0.42
C CYS A 47 -10.30 -11.50 -0.37
N VAL A 48 -11.38 -11.17 0.33
CA VAL A 48 -12.57 -10.51 -0.23
C VAL A 48 -12.37 -8.99 -0.17
N MET A 49 -12.39 -8.32 -1.32
CA MET A 49 -12.45 -6.86 -1.37
C MET A 49 -13.88 -6.40 -1.17
N VAL A 50 -14.09 -5.48 -0.25
CA VAL A 50 -15.42 -4.94 0.06
C VAL A 50 -15.37 -3.42 0.13
N HIS A 51 -16.49 -2.79 -0.22
CA HIS A 51 -16.74 -1.38 0.05
C HIS A 51 -18.17 -1.21 0.60
N THR A 52 -18.38 -0.17 1.39
CA THR A 52 -19.70 0.24 1.86
C THR A 52 -19.85 1.74 1.64
N LEU A 53 -21.06 2.19 1.30
CA LEU A 53 -21.39 3.61 1.20
C LEU A 53 -21.69 4.22 2.57
N PHE A 54 -21.93 3.39 3.59
CA PHE A 54 -22.36 3.82 4.93
C PHE A 54 -21.50 3.15 6.02
N PRO A 55 -20.23 3.55 6.20
CA PRO A 55 -19.40 3.05 7.30
C PRO A 55 -19.85 3.63 8.66
N PRO A 56 -19.68 2.90 9.78
CA PRO A 56 -19.08 1.57 9.89
C PRO A 56 -20.07 0.43 9.62
N ILE A 57 -19.58 -0.67 9.07
CA ILE A 57 -20.33 -1.93 8.91
C ILE A 57 -19.64 -3.04 9.70
N ARG A 58 -20.43 -3.86 10.41
CA ARG A 58 -19.92 -4.98 11.20
C ARG A 58 -20.03 -6.27 10.40
N ILE A 59 -18.90 -6.98 10.27
CA ILE A 59 -18.82 -8.30 9.66
C ILE A 59 -18.43 -9.27 10.77
N GLU A 60 -19.31 -10.19 11.14
CA GLU A 60 -19.02 -11.18 12.17
C GLU A 60 -18.09 -12.28 11.63
N GLN A 61 -17.27 -12.86 12.51
CA GLN A 61 -16.50 -14.05 12.14
C GLN A 61 -17.45 -15.18 11.71
N GLY A 62 -17.17 -15.80 10.57
CA GLY A 62 -18.04 -16.82 9.97
C GLY A 62 -19.22 -16.29 9.17
N GLN A 63 -19.45 -14.98 9.14
CA GLN A 63 -20.47 -14.38 8.27
C GLN A 63 -20.09 -14.58 6.79
N ARG A 64 -21.00 -15.22 6.04
CA ARG A 64 -20.79 -15.48 4.62
C ARG A 64 -21.16 -14.25 3.80
N ILE A 65 -20.15 -13.51 3.35
CA ILE A 65 -20.33 -12.26 2.58
C ILE A 65 -20.09 -12.42 1.07
N ALA A 66 -19.32 -13.44 0.69
CA ALA A 66 -18.93 -13.70 -0.69
C ALA A 66 -19.14 -15.18 -1.05
N GLN A 67 -19.01 -15.48 -2.33
CA GLN A 67 -19.07 -16.82 -2.91
C GLN A 67 -18.04 -16.95 -4.03
N LEU A 68 -17.57 -18.17 -4.25
CA LEU A 68 -16.67 -18.51 -5.35
C LEU A 68 -17.47 -19.23 -6.43
N VAL A 69 -17.37 -18.76 -7.67
CA VAL A 69 -17.90 -19.41 -8.85
C VAL A 69 -16.72 -19.97 -9.64
N PRO A 70 -16.53 -21.29 -9.69
CA PRO A 70 -15.45 -21.90 -10.44
C PRO A 70 -15.52 -21.50 -11.93
N LEU A 71 -14.36 -21.21 -12.51
CA LEU A 71 -14.22 -20.87 -13.91
C LEU A 71 -13.42 -21.95 -14.63
N GLU A 72 -13.91 -22.35 -15.79
CA GLU A 72 -13.14 -23.17 -16.70
C GLU A 72 -11.99 -22.34 -17.30
N GLN A 73 -10.77 -22.86 -17.24
CA GLN A 73 -9.60 -22.19 -17.81
C GLN A 73 -9.50 -22.49 -19.31
N LEU A 74 -10.20 -21.71 -20.12
CA LEU A 74 -10.17 -21.84 -21.58
C LEU A 74 -8.77 -21.63 -22.19
N THR A 75 -7.86 -21.00 -21.45
CA THR A 75 -6.48 -20.74 -21.87
C THR A 75 -5.50 -21.85 -21.48
N LYS A 76 -5.94 -22.97 -20.88
CA LYS A 76 -5.06 -24.04 -20.39
C LYS A 76 -4.18 -24.66 -21.49
N THR A 77 -4.66 -24.64 -22.74
CA THR A 77 -3.95 -25.17 -23.91
C THR A 77 -3.02 -24.15 -24.56
N LEU A 78 -3.08 -22.88 -24.16
CA LEU A 78 -2.26 -21.81 -24.73
C LEU A 78 -0.90 -21.75 -24.03
N THR A 79 0.16 -21.51 -24.81
CA THR A 79 1.50 -21.29 -24.26
C THR A 79 1.54 -19.97 -23.49
N PRO A 80 1.97 -19.96 -22.22
CA PRO A 80 2.08 -18.73 -21.45
C PRO A 80 3.07 -17.75 -22.09
N CYS A 81 2.68 -16.48 -22.19
CA CYS A 81 3.58 -15.41 -22.66
C CYS A 81 4.68 -15.08 -21.63
N GLN A 82 4.50 -15.50 -20.37
CA GLN A 82 5.46 -15.37 -19.28
C GLN A 82 5.55 -16.69 -18.52
N SER A 83 6.76 -17.11 -18.17
CA SER A 83 7.04 -18.38 -17.49
C SER A 83 6.86 -18.33 -15.96
N GLN A 84 6.55 -17.15 -15.39
CA GLN A 84 6.42 -17.00 -13.95
C GLN A 84 5.02 -17.41 -13.47
N SER A 85 4.97 -18.33 -12.50
CA SER A 85 3.74 -18.65 -11.78
C SER A 85 3.27 -17.47 -10.93
N ARG A 86 1.96 -17.33 -10.74
CA ARG A 86 1.37 -16.27 -9.92
C ARG A 86 1.85 -16.37 -8.47
N GLY A 87 1.82 -17.57 -7.88
CA GLY A 87 2.19 -17.82 -6.49
C GLY A 87 1.25 -17.10 -5.52
N GLU A 88 1.80 -16.49 -4.46
CA GLU A 88 1.01 -15.75 -3.45
C GLU A 88 0.68 -14.30 -3.85
N ARG A 89 1.05 -13.87 -5.07
CA ARG A 89 0.97 -12.47 -5.49
C ARG A 89 -0.47 -12.04 -5.83
N GLY A 90 -1.13 -11.24 -4.99
CA GLY A 90 -2.49 -10.70 -5.20
C GLY A 90 -2.53 -9.21 -5.58
N PHE A 91 -3.74 -8.63 -5.71
CA PHE A 91 -4.02 -7.18 -5.55
C PHE A 91 -3.03 -6.18 -6.20
N GLY A 92 -2.81 -6.24 -7.52
CA GLY A 92 -1.97 -5.24 -8.20
C GLY A 92 -0.45 -5.45 -8.05
N SER A 93 0.00 -6.60 -7.54
CA SER A 93 1.43 -6.98 -7.41
C SER A 93 2.31 -6.92 -8.67
N THR A 94 1.72 -6.66 -9.85
CA THR A 94 2.41 -6.48 -11.13
C THR A 94 2.53 -5.02 -11.58
N GLY A 95 2.02 -4.03 -10.85
CA GLY A 95 2.18 -2.62 -11.20
C GLY A 95 1.77 -1.61 -10.12
N GLY A 96 2.64 -0.60 -9.92
CA GLY A 96 2.33 0.67 -9.23
C GLY A 96 2.14 0.61 -7.70
N LEU A 97 2.36 1.74 -7.04
CA LEU A 97 2.01 2.00 -5.63
C LEU A 97 0.48 2.00 -5.48
N THR A 98 -0.16 0.84 -5.56
CA THR A 98 -1.63 0.71 -5.42
C THR A 98 -1.93 -0.14 -4.20
N LEU A 99 -1.93 0.48 -3.03
CA LEU A 99 -2.36 -0.15 -1.78
C LEU A 99 -3.88 0.03 -1.62
N LEU A 100 -4.68 -0.80 -2.29
CA LEU A 100 -6.14 -0.80 -2.08
C LEU A 100 -6.52 -1.31 -0.68
N THR A 101 -5.69 -2.15 -0.09
CA THR A 101 -5.87 -2.69 1.26
C THR A 101 -4.53 -2.96 1.93
N ILE A 102 -4.33 -2.42 3.13
CA ILE A 102 -3.29 -2.82 4.08
C ILE A 102 -3.95 -3.23 5.38
N ASN A 103 -3.38 -4.21 6.08
CA ASN A 103 -3.79 -4.49 7.45
C ASN A 103 -3.57 -3.21 8.29
N LEU A 104 -4.45 -2.88 9.23
CA LEU A 104 -4.22 -1.70 10.08
C LEU A 104 -2.96 -1.81 10.94
N ASN A 105 -2.50 -3.03 11.23
CA ASN A 105 -1.21 -3.27 11.87
C ASN A 105 -0.03 -3.02 10.90
N ASP A 106 -0.27 -3.15 9.60
CA ASP A 106 0.73 -2.94 8.55
C ASP A 106 0.65 -1.52 8.04
N ARG A 107 1.70 -0.74 8.31
CA ARG A 107 1.79 0.62 7.78
C ARG A 107 2.33 0.61 6.36
N PRO A 108 1.87 1.51 5.46
CA PRO A 108 2.37 1.60 4.09
C PRO A 108 3.78 2.18 4.11
N LYS A 109 4.79 1.37 4.41
CA LYS A 109 6.17 1.81 4.53
C LYS A 109 7.00 1.43 3.30
N ARG A 110 7.97 2.27 2.96
CA ARG A 110 8.96 2.05 1.89
C ARG A 110 10.35 2.45 2.35
N THR A 111 11.35 1.76 1.81
CA THR A 111 12.74 2.19 1.93
C THR A 111 12.93 3.49 1.14
N VAL A 112 13.35 4.54 1.82
CA VAL A 112 13.62 5.85 1.26
C VAL A 112 15.11 6.12 1.42
N MET A 113 15.82 6.29 0.31
CA MET A 113 17.21 6.70 0.35
C MET A 113 17.32 8.17 -0.02
N ILE A 114 17.75 8.99 0.92
CA ILE A 114 18.04 10.40 0.71
C ILE A 114 19.54 10.57 0.45
N ALA A 115 19.90 11.51 -0.42
CA ALA A 115 21.28 11.81 -0.73
C ALA A 115 21.54 13.32 -0.78
N TYR A 116 22.64 13.73 -0.15
CA TYR A 116 23.14 15.10 -0.12
C TYR A 116 24.64 15.11 -0.34
N ARG A 117 25.13 15.88 -1.32
CA ARG A 117 26.56 16.02 -1.64
C ARG A 117 27.33 14.69 -1.77
N GLY A 118 26.67 13.66 -2.29
CA GLY A 118 27.26 12.33 -2.50
C GLY A 118 27.15 11.37 -1.31
N GLU A 119 26.81 11.88 -0.11
CA GLU A 119 26.47 11.05 1.04
C GLU A 119 25.03 10.55 0.93
N LYS A 120 24.80 9.29 1.33
CA LYS A 120 23.49 8.64 1.27
C LYS A 120 23.07 8.20 2.67
N HIS A 121 21.78 8.36 2.96
CA HIS A 121 21.17 7.92 4.20
C HIS A 121 19.87 7.19 3.88
N THR A 122 19.64 6.06 4.55
CA THR A 122 18.49 5.18 4.28
C THR A 122 17.54 5.22 5.47
N LEU A 123 16.26 5.47 5.18
CA LEU A 123 15.19 5.59 6.15
C LEU A 123 14.03 4.67 5.77
N GLU A 124 13.21 4.34 6.75
CA GLU A 124 11.91 3.75 6.54
C GLU A 124 10.83 4.84 6.51
N GLY A 125 10.31 5.15 5.31
CA GLY A 125 9.32 6.19 5.08
C GLY A 125 7.89 5.64 5.06
N LEU A 126 7.03 6.20 5.90
CA LEU A 126 5.59 5.98 5.87
C LEU A 126 4.96 6.81 4.74
N LEU A 127 4.29 6.16 3.80
CA LEU A 127 3.56 6.84 2.72
C LEU A 127 2.26 7.41 3.28
N ASP A 128 2.11 8.73 3.25
CA ASP A 128 0.99 9.43 3.86
C ASP A 128 0.37 10.42 2.88
N THR A 129 -0.75 10.02 2.28
CA THR A 129 -1.51 10.87 1.35
C THR A 129 -2.23 12.02 2.06
N GLY A 130 -2.34 11.99 3.39
CA GLY A 130 -2.91 13.07 4.20
C GLY A 130 -1.90 14.16 4.55
N ALA A 131 -0.59 13.92 4.36
CA ALA A 131 0.46 14.89 4.61
C ALA A 131 0.83 15.68 3.34
N ASP A 132 0.83 17.01 3.42
CA ASP A 132 1.16 17.87 2.28
C ASP A 132 2.65 17.91 1.96
N SER A 133 3.48 17.79 2.99
CA SER A 133 4.94 17.83 2.89
C SER A 133 5.55 16.59 3.52
N SER A 134 6.65 16.14 2.97
CA SER A 134 7.45 15.06 3.53
C SER A 134 8.24 15.52 4.75
N ILE A 135 8.36 14.64 5.74
CA ILE A 135 8.93 14.94 7.06
C ILE A 135 9.98 13.89 7.43
N ILE A 136 11.09 14.29 8.03
CA ILE A 136 12.07 13.40 8.66
C ILE A 136 12.10 13.71 10.16
N SER A 137 12.11 12.68 10.99
CA SER A 137 12.29 12.85 12.43
C SER A 137 13.72 13.34 12.73
N PRO A 138 13.91 14.32 13.65
CA PRO A 138 15.23 14.80 14.05
C PRO A 138 16.18 13.69 14.50
N ASP A 139 15.66 12.63 15.12
CA ASP A 139 16.44 11.48 15.61
C ASP A 139 17.08 10.67 14.48
N PHE A 140 16.54 10.80 13.27
CA PHE A 140 16.99 10.10 12.06
C PHE A 140 17.57 11.07 11.02
N TRP A 141 17.75 12.34 11.38
CA TRP A 141 18.39 13.32 10.52
C TRP A 141 19.93 13.22 10.64
N PRO A 142 20.70 13.12 9.54
CA PRO A 142 22.15 13.09 9.61
C PRO A 142 22.72 14.36 10.26
N HIS A 143 23.44 14.23 11.37
CA HIS A 143 23.91 15.38 12.17
C HIS A 143 24.83 16.34 11.42
N ASN A 144 25.57 15.83 10.43
CA ASN A 144 26.48 16.59 9.58
C ASN A 144 25.76 17.31 8.42
N TRP A 145 24.45 17.09 8.22
CA TRP A 145 23.70 17.73 7.15
C TRP A 145 23.08 19.05 7.61
N PRO A 146 23.15 20.11 6.80
CA PRO A 146 22.68 21.43 7.19
C PRO A 146 21.16 21.47 7.34
N LEU A 147 20.67 22.31 8.24
CA LEU A 147 19.26 22.63 8.39
C LEU A 147 19.05 24.12 8.13
N GLN A 148 18.03 24.43 7.32
CA GLN A 148 17.62 25.79 7.02
C GLN A 148 16.48 26.20 7.96
N PRO A 149 16.51 27.44 8.50
CA PRO A 149 15.38 27.98 9.23
C PRO A 149 14.20 28.15 8.25
N SER A 150 12.98 27.90 8.74
CA SER A 150 11.76 28.09 7.97
C SER A 150 10.72 28.82 8.82
N THR A 151 10.03 29.77 8.20
CA THR A 151 8.88 30.48 8.78
C THR A 151 7.58 29.69 8.64
N VAL A 152 7.61 28.57 7.90
CA VAL A 152 6.46 27.71 7.65
C VAL A 152 6.29 26.70 8.79
N THR A 153 5.11 26.70 9.39
CA THR A 153 4.70 25.69 10.38
C THR A 153 4.19 24.43 9.66
N VAL A 154 4.49 23.27 10.24
CA VAL A 154 3.84 22.01 9.82
C VAL A 154 2.64 21.79 10.73
N THR A 155 1.47 21.60 10.13
CA THR A 155 0.23 21.22 10.81
C THR A 155 -0.03 19.73 10.62
N GLY A 156 -0.55 19.05 11.64
CA GLY A 156 -1.04 17.66 11.52
C GLY A 156 -0.37 16.62 12.44
N VAL A 157 0.77 16.94 13.08
CA VAL A 157 1.44 16.05 14.05
C VAL A 157 1.30 16.60 15.47
N GLY A 158 0.06 16.84 15.91
CA GLY A 158 -0.22 17.26 17.31
C GLY A 158 -0.10 18.77 17.60
N GLY A 159 -0.05 19.64 16.59
CA GLY A 159 -0.08 21.11 16.78
C GLY A 159 0.62 21.88 15.66
N LEU A 160 0.82 23.19 15.90
CA LEU A 160 1.71 24.05 15.10
C LEU A 160 3.14 23.88 15.62
N THR A 161 4.04 23.32 14.82
CA THR A 161 5.47 23.22 15.18
C THR A 161 6.32 23.97 14.16
N LEU A 162 7.27 24.77 14.66
CA LEU A 162 8.31 25.43 13.85
C LEU A 162 9.17 24.35 13.21
N ALA A 163 9.07 24.19 11.89
CA ALA A 163 9.84 23.20 11.17
C ALA A 163 11.19 23.78 10.76
N LYS A 164 12.27 23.02 10.98
CA LYS A 164 13.50 23.19 10.21
C LYS A 164 13.32 22.53 8.85
N LYS A 165 14.03 22.99 7.81
CA LYS A 165 13.97 22.41 6.46
C LYS A 165 15.32 21.84 6.07
N SER A 166 15.32 20.73 5.34
CA SER A 166 16.52 20.22 4.69
C SER A 166 16.93 21.14 3.53
N PRO A 167 18.19 21.08 3.05
CA PRO A 167 18.49 21.48 1.69
C PRO A 167 17.71 20.60 0.69
N MET A 168 17.76 20.95 -0.60
CA MET A 168 17.26 20.08 -1.66
C MET A 168 18.02 18.74 -1.64
N LEU A 169 17.30 17.65 -1.43
CA LEU A 169 17.84 16.30 -1.40
C LEU A 169 17.51 15.55 -2.69
N SER A 170 18.39 14.64 -3.10
CA SER A 170 17.99 13.58 -4.04
C SER A 170 17.33 12.47 -3.24
N VAL A 171 16.15 12.04 -3.66
CA VAL A 171 15.32 11.05 -2.96
C VAL A 171 15.12 9.87 -3.89
N ILE A 172 15.37 8.67 -3.40
CA ILE A 172 15.29 7.43 -4.16
C ILE A 172 14.31 6.50 -3.46
N ILE A 173 13.20 6.18 -4.15
CA ILE A 173 12.14 5.29 -3.68
C ILE A 173 11.73 4.41 -4.86
N ASP A 174 11.70 3.09 -4.66
CA ASP A 174 11.32 2.10 -5.69
C ASP A 174 12.08 2.30 -7.02
N GLY A 175 13.37 2.63 -6.94
CA GLY A 175 14.24 2.87 -8.10
C GLY A 175 14.02 4.22 -8.82
N LYS A 176 13.00 4.99 -8.45
CA LYS A 176 12.78 6.35 -8.97
C LYS A 176 13.61 7.35 -8.19
N THR A 177 14.33 8.20 -8.91
CA THR A 177 15.08 9.32 -8.33
C THR A 177 14.32 10.61 -8.55
N LEU A 178 14.03 11.34 -7.48
CA LEU A 178 13.36 12.64 -7.48
C LEU A 178 14.12 13.62 -6.59
N ARG A 179 13.67 14.88 -6.55
CA ARG A 179 14.26 15.90 -5.70
C ARG A 179 13.20 16.49 -4.78
N ASN A 180 13.50 16.59 -3.49
CA ASN A 180 12.58 17.20 -2.54
C ASN A 180 13.27 17.86 -1.34
N ILE A 181 12.56 18.77 -0.70
CA ILE A 181 12.89 19.39 0.57
C ILE A 181 12.00 18.76 1.65
N PHE A 182 12.63 18.30 2.73
CA PHE A 182 11.93 17.71 3.87
C PHE A 182 11.79 18.72 5.00
N SER A 183 10.66 18.68 5.69
CA SER A 183 10.56 19.24 7.04
C SER A 183 11.29 18.33 8.02
N VAL A 184 12.00 18.90 8.98
CA VAL A 184 12.60 18.15 10.09
C VAL A 184 11.86 18.53 11.36
N VAL A 185 10.97 17.64 11.80
CA VAL A 185 10.00 17.85 12.89
C VAL A 185 9.82 16.55 13.64
N THR A 186 9.66 16.61 14.96
CA THR A 186 9.41 15.45 15.80
C THR A 186 8.21 14.65 15.29
N LEU A 187 8.43 13.36 15.04
CA LEU A 187 7.41 12.39 14.67
C LEU A 187 7.18 11.40 15.82
N PRO A 188 6.06 10.66 15.81
CA PRO A 188 5.87 9.55 16.76
C PRO A 188 7.07 8.58 16.72
N PRO A 189 7.46 7.96 17.84
CA PRO A 189 8.71 7.17 17.94
C PRO A 189 8.85 6.01 16.93
N SER A 190 7.74 5.53 16.36
CA SER A 190 7.72 4.42 15.39
C SER A 190 7.84 4.86 13.92
N VAL A 191 8.00 6.16 13.66
CA VAL A 191 8.02 6.76 12.31
C VAL A 191 9.31 7.55 12.11
N GLN A 192 10.20 7.04 11.24
CA GLN A 192 11.45 7.70 10.90
C GLN A 192 11.23 8.86 9.94
N CYS A 193 10.36 8.65 8.95
CA CYS A 193 10.03 9.62 7.91
C CYS A 193 8.58 9.46 7.45
N LEU A 194 7.95 10.57 7.07
CA LEU A 194 6.69 10.64 6.33
C LEU A 194 6.98 11.07 4.89
N ILE A 195 6.38 10.37 3.94
CA ILE A 195 6.41 10.70 2.51
C ILE A 195 5.04 11.26 2.14
N GLY A 196 4.98 12.58 2.06
CA GLY A 196 3.77 13.34 1.77
C GLY A 196 3.51 13.52 0.28
N ARG A 197 2.46 14.29 -0.02
CA ARG A 197 1.99 14.55 -1.39
C ARG A 197 3.06 15.20 -2.29
N ASP A 198 3.93 16.02 -1.73
CA ASP A 198 5.07 16.63 -2.43
C ASP A 198 6.00 15.60 -3.11
N VAL A 199 6.18 14.42 -2.52
CA VAL A 199 6.94 13.31 -3.12
C VAL A 199 6.02 12.35 -3.85
N LEU A 200 4.88 11.98 -3.25
CA LEU A 200 3.97 10.98 -3.83
C LEU A 200 3.45 11.41 -5.21
N ALA A 201 3.13 12.69 -5.39
CA ALA A 201 2.70 13.22 -6.69
C ALA A 201 3.82 13.11 -7.74
N GLN A 202 5.08 13.40 -7.37
CA GLN A 202 6.23 13.21 -8.26
C GLN A 202 6.47 11.75 -8.62
N MET A 203 6.11 10.83 -7.73
CA MET A 203 6.14 9.39 -8.01
C MET A 203 5.00 8.93 -8.94
N GLY A 204 4.05 9.81 -9.27
CA GLY A 204 2.87 9.50 -10.09
C GLY A 204 1.75 8.81 -9.32
N VAL A 205 1.74 8.95 -7.98
CA VAL A 205 0.61 8.48 -7.16
C VAL A 205 -0.56 9.43 -7.37
N VAL A 206 -1.71 8.87 -7.70
CA VAL A 206 -2.97 9.60 -7.89
C VAL A 206 -3.99 9.04 -6.89
N LEU A 207 -4.79 9.94 -6.30
CA LEU A 207 -5.88 9.63 -5.38
C LEU A 207 -7.21 9.46 -6.13
#